data_AF-A0A382UT26-F1
#
_entry.id   AF-A0A382UT26-F1
#
_cell.length_a   1.000
_cell.length_b   1.000
_cell.length_c   1.000
_cell.angle_alpha   90.00
_cell.angle_beta   90.00
_cell.angle_gamma   90.00
#
_symmetry.space_group_name_H-M   'P 1'
#
loop_
_entity.id
_entity.type
_entity.pdbx_description
1 polymer ?
#
loop_
_entity_poly.entity_id
_entity_poly.type
_entity_poly.pdbx_seq_one_letter_code
_entity_poly.pdbx_strand_id
1 'polypeptide(L)'
;MDYRLHLAKRMLVNKRGSLIGAVLAVSIGILVINVNFVIFQGIYDAIIRDMSEYRFGDIYVYDEEKSTIEKSDIVLINWFERIPGVEAATPRLEASATAETRILGQQHEKFNIPVLGVDPISDIRTSTIHETVGDGQYVYARNSIVVGESVASDLGGCSRGGSFMSSGTDPTVTGDADMGECQPVRVGDSVKLTI
;
A
#
# COMPACT_ATOMS: atom_id res chain seq x y z
N MET A 1 -21.95 11.93 53.92
CA MET A 1 -21.65 12.44 52.57
C MET A 1 -22.92 12.80 51.78
N ASP A 2 -24.09 12.28 52.16
CA ASP A 2 -25.34 12.39 51.41
C ASP A 2 -25.92 13.80 51.25
N TYR A 3 -25.67 14.71 52.19
CA TYR A 3 -26.21 16.07 52.11
C TYR A 3 -25.55 16.88 50.97
N ARG A 4 -24.24 16.68 50.72
CA ARG A 4 -23.51 17.38 49.64
C ARG A 4 -23.94 16.90 48.27
N LEU A 5 -24.25 15.60 48.15
CA LEU A 5 -24.71 14.98 46.91
C LEU A 5 -26.14 15.42 46.57
N HIS A 6 -27.03 15.52 47.57
CA HIS A 6 -28.36 16.09 47.41
C HIS A 6 -28.34 17.57 47.02
N LEU A 7 -27.44 18.37 47.61
CA LEU A 7 -27.29 19.78 47.27
C LEU A 7 -26.79 19.96 45.83
N ALA A 8 -25.78 19.18 45.43
CA ALA A 8 -25.23 19.19 44.07
C ALA A 8 -26.27 18.78 43.02
N LYS A 9 -27.06 17.73 43.27
CA LYS A 9 -28.15 17.29 42.39
C LYS A 9 -29.18 18.39 42.16
N ARG A 10 -29.56 19.12 43.21
CA ARG A 10 -30.54 20.22 43.13
C ARG A 10 -29.98 21.41 42.33
N MET A 11 -28.70 21.73 42.48
CA MET A 11 -28.04 22.78 41.69
C MET A 11 -27.91 22.41 40.20
N LEU A 12 -27.64 21.13 39.89
CA LEU A 12 -27.53 20.63 38.52
C LEU A 12 -28.88 20.71 37.77
N VAL A 13 -29.97 20.28 38.42
CA VAL A 13 -31.32 20.23 37.82
C VAL A 13 -31.92 21.62 37.59
N ASN A 14 -31.51 22.64 38.37
CA ASN A 14 -32.04 23.99 38.25
C ASN A 14 -31.45 24.78 37.06
N LYS A 15 -30.26 24.40 36.55
CA LYS A 15 -29.60 25.04 35.38
C LYS A 15 -29.59 24.11 34.17
N ARG A 16 -30.78 23.77 33.64
CA ARG A 16 -30.98 22.82 32.53
C ARG A 16 -30.10 23.11 31.30
N GLY A 17 -29.94 24.38 30.92
CA GLY A 17 -29.09 24.75 29.77
C GLY A 17 -27.58 24.52 29.99
N SER A 18 -27.08 24.75 31.21
CA SER A 18 -25.66 24.55 31.54
C SER A 18 -25.30 23.07 31.68
N LEU A 19 -26.23 22.25 32.19
CA LEU A 19 -26.04 20.80 32.31
C LEU A 19 -25.99 20.15 30.93
N ILE A 20 -26.95 20.48 30.05
CA ILE A 20 -27.00 19.92 28.68
C ILE A 20 -25.76 20.34 27.90
N GLY A 21 -25.34 21.60 27.96
CA GLY A 21 -24.13 22.08 27.28
C GLY A 21 -22.85 21.41 27.78
N ALA A 22 -22.69 21.28 29.11
CA ALA A 22 -21.51 20.63 29.69
C ALA A 22 -21.44 19.12 29.36
N VAL A 23 -22.56 18.40 29.47
CA VAL A 23 -22.61 16.97 29.14
C VAL A 23 -22.38 16.75 27.65
N LEU A 24 -22.99 17.57 26.77
CA LEU A 24 -22.76 17.48 25.33
C LEU A 24 -21.31 17.78 24.95
N ALA A 25 -20.70 18.81 25.53
CA ALA A 25 -19.31 19.15 25.27
C ALA A 25 -18.37 18.00 25.68
N VAL A 26 -18.59 17.40 26.86
CA VAL A 26 -17.81 16.24 27.32
C VAL A 26 -18.05 15.02 26.45
N SER A 27 -19.31 14.73 26.06
CA SER A 27 -19.61 13.58 25.21
C SER A 27 -19.01 13.73 23.81
N ILE A 28 -19.07 14.93 23.22
CA ILE A 28 -18.47 15.20 21.91
C ILE A 28 -16.94 15.09 22.02
N GLY A 29 -16.33 15.64 23.08
CA GLY A 29 -14.88 15.51 23.30
C GLY A 29 -14.44 14.05 23.39
N ILE A 30 -15.14 13.24 24.18
CA ILE A 30 -14.86 11.80 24.31
C ILE A 30 -15.07 11.08 22.97
N LEU A 31 -16.14 11.39 22.25
CA LEU A 31 -16.44 10.78 20.96
C LEU A 31 -15.35 11.09 19.92
N VAL A 32 -14.92 12.34 19.82
CA VAL A 32 -13.85 12.76 18.91
C VAL A 32 -12.54 12.06 19.26
N ILE A 33 -12.18 11.96 20.54
CA ILE A 33 -10.96 11.26 20.96
C ILE A 33 -11.03 9.78 20.57
N ASN A 34 -12.14 9.09 20.87
CA ASN A 34 -12.28 7.67 20.60
C ASN A 34 -12.34 7.35 19.10
N VAL A 35 -13.10 8.12 18.31
CA VAL A 35 -13.19 7.91 16.86
C VAL A 35 -11.82 8.07 16.22
N ASN A 36 -11.08 9.14 16.56
CA ASN A 36 -9.74 9.34 16.06
C ASN A 36 -8.82 8.18 16.46
N PHE A 37 -8.86 7.74 17.72
CA PHE A 37 -8.01 6.66 18.20
C PHE A 37 -8.26 5.34 17.44
N VAL A 38 -9.52 4.94 17.26
CA VAL A 38 -9.86 3.71 16.51
C VAL A 38 -9.42 3.81 15.05
N ILE A 39 -9.61 4.97 14.41
CA ILE A 39 -9.15 5.17 13.03
C ILE A 39 -7.63 5.05 12.94
N PHE A 40 -6.89 5.72 13.82
CA PHE A 40 -5.43 5.67 13.81
C PHE A 40 -4.90 4.27 14.10
N GLN A 41 -5.50 3.54 15.05
CA GLN A 41 -5.14 2.15 15.31
C GLN A 41 -5.41 1.26 14.10
N GLY A 42 -6.59 1.37 13.49
CA GLY A 42 -6.93 0.57 12.31
C GLY A 42 -6.00 0.84 11.12
N ILE A 43 -5.64 2.11 10.89
CA ILE A 43 -4.66 2.49 9.86
C ILE A 43 -3.28 1.97 10.23
N TYR A 44 -2.85 2.11 11.50
CA TYR A 44 -1.54 1.65 11.94
C TYR A 44 -1.39 0.15 11.78
N ASP A 45 -2.36 -0.64 12.24
CA ASP A 45 -2.35 -2.10 12.11
C ASP A 45 -2.35 -2.52 10.64
N ALA A 46 -3.13 -1.85 9.78
CA ALA A 46 -3.11 -2.10 8.34
C ALA A 46 -1.74 -1.79 7.72
N ILE A 47 -1.14 -0.64 8.05
CA ILE A 47 0.20 -0.26 7.53
C ILE A 47 1.26 -1.25 8.00
N ILE A 48 1.26 -1.63 9.28
CA ILE A 48 2.26 -2.55 9.82
C ILE A 48 2.13 -3.92 9.20
N ARG A 49 0.91 -4.45 9.07
CA ARG A 49 0.65 -5.69 8.34
C ARG A 49 1.19 -5.58 6.91
N ASP A 50 0.84 -4.50 6.21
CA ASP A 50 1.22 -4.35 4.81
C ASP A 50 2.74 -4.15 4.62
N MET A 51 3.42 -3.50 5.56
CA MET A 51 4.88 -3.32 5.51
C MET A 51 5.64 -4.59 5.92
N SER A 52 5.25 -5.21 7.03
CA SER A 52 5.96 -6.34 7.64
C SER A 52 5.74 -7.64 6.86
N GLU A 53 4.49 -7.95 6.50
CA GLU A 53 4.17 -9.23 5.85
C GLU A 53 4.47 -9.19 4.34
N TYR A 54 4.16 -8.06 3.67
CA TYR A 54 4.30 -7.98 2.22
C TYR A 54 5.64 -7.43 1.73
N ARG A 55 6.17 -6.36 2.35
CA ARG A 55 7.27 -5.59 1.72
C ARG A 55 8.67 -5.87 2.22
N PHE A 56 8.87 -6.09 3.52
CA PHE A 56 10.23 -6.08 4.08
C PHE A 56 10.62 -7.35 4.84
N GLY A 57 9.65 -8.23 5.13
CA GLY A 57 9.86 -9.28 6.12
C GLY A 57 10.12 -8.65 7.50
N ASP A 58 10.61 -9.46 8.45
CA ASP A 58 10.84 -8.98 9.82
C ASP A 58 12.04 -8.04 9.94
N ILE A 59 13.07 -8.24 9.12
CA ILE A 59 14.33 -7.48 9.18
C ILE A 59 14.82 -7.16 7.76
N TYR A 60 15.06 -5.88 7.50
CA TYR A 60 15.64 -5.39 6.25
C TYR A 60 17.08 -4.91 6.47
N VAL A 61 18.01 -5.45 5.68
CA VAL A 61 19.44 -5.08 5.73
C VAL A 61 19.80 -4.40 4.42
N TYR A 62 20.25 -3.16 4.50
CA TYR A 62 20.65 -2.36 3.35
C TYR A 62 21.95 -1.58 3.64
N ASP A 63 22.66 -1.23 2.58
CA ASP A 63 23.86 -0.38 2.64
C ASP A 63 23.46 1.07 2.37
N GLU A 64 23.59 1.94 3.37
CA GLU A 64 23.23 3.36 3.29
C GLU A 64 24.15 4.16 2.36
N GLU A 65 25.42 3.77 2.22
CA GLU A 65 26.39 4.54 1.43
C GLU A 65 26.34 4.18 -0.04
N LYS A 66 26.18 2.89 -0.35
CA LYS A 66 26.29 2.37 -1.72
C LYS A 66 24.94 2.01 -2.35
N SER A 67 23.84 2.09 -1.60
CA SER A 67 22.48 1.68 -1.99
C SER A 67 22.34 0.21 -2.44
N THR A 68 23.45 -0.53 -2.53
CA THR A 68 23.53 -1.90 -3.02
C THR A 68 24.63 -2.64 -2.26
N ILE A 69 24.37 -3.92 -1.98
CA ILE A 69 25.32 -4.77 -1.28
C ILE A 69 26.18 -5.49 -2.33
N GLU A 70 27.47 -5.14 -2.39
CA GLU A 70 28.41 -5.72 -3.38
C GLU A 70 28.87 -7.15 -3.02
N LYS A 71 28.56 -7.63 -1.82
CA LYS A 71 28.90 -8.99 -1.38
C LYS A 71 27.96 -10.01 -2.01
N SER A 72 28.44 -11.24 -2.20
CA SER A 72 27.59 -12.34 -2.68
C SER A 72 26.44 -12.61 -1.71
N ASP A 73 25.25 -12.59 -2.27
CA ASP A 73 23.98 -13.07 -1.70
C ASP A 73 24.12 -14.40 -0.96
N ILE A 74 24.70 -15.43 -1.58
CA ILE A 74 24.84 -16.78 -1.01
C ILE A 74 25.60 -16.74 0.32
N VAL A 75 26.63 -15.91 0.43
CA VAL A 75 27.44 -15.81 1.66
C VAL A 75 26.64 -15.17 2.79
N LEU A 76 25.87 -14.12 2.47
CA LEU A 76 25.07 -13.40 3.46
C LEU A 76 23.88 -14.24 3.94
N ILE A 77 23.15 -14.88 3.02
CA ILE A 77 22.01 -15.75 3.35
C ILE A 77 22.47 -16.87 4.30
N ASN A 78 23.52 -17.60 3.93
CA ASN A 78 24.07 -18.67 4.77
C ASN A 78 24.60 -18.17 6.12
N TRP A 79 25.00 -16.89 6.22
CA TRP A 79 25.43 -16.30 7.48
C TRP A 79 24.24 -15.96 8.36
N PHE A 80 23.19 -15.35 7.80
CA PHE A 80 21.95 -15.02 8.52
C PHE A 80 21.22 -16.27 9.00
N GLU A 81 21.10 -17.31 8.17
CA GLU A 81 20.42 -18.57 8.54
C GLU A 81 21.12 -19.35 9.66
N ARG A 82 22.37 -19.00 10.01
CA ARG A 82 23.07 -19.60 11.17
C ARG A 82 22.73 -18.93 12.49
N ILE A 83 22.12 -17.76 12.46
CA ILE A 83 21.74 -17.02 13.67
C ILE A 83 20.49 -17.70 14.27
N PRO A 84 20.51 -18.11 15.54
CA PRO A 84 19.34 -18.71 16.17
C PRO A 84 18.18 -17.69 16.19
N GLY A 85 17.03 -18.10 15.65
CA GLY A 85 15.84 -17.25 15.51
C GLY A 85 15.59 -16.70 14.11
N VAL A 86 16.52 -16.89 13.16
CA VAL A 86 16.29 -16.60 11.74
C VAL A 86 15.75 -17.85 11.05
N GLU A 87 14.54 -17.78 10.48
CA GLU A 87 13.92 -18.90 9.76
C GLU A 87 14.44 -19.04 8.33
N ALA A 88 14.57 -17.91 7.62
CA ALA A 88 15.06 -17.83 6.25
C ALA A 88 15.57 -16.41 5.96
N ALA A 89 16.41 -16.29 4.92
CA ALA A 89 16.86 -15.00 4.39
C ALA A 89 16.80 -15.02 2.86
N THR A 90 16.44 -13.89 2.25
CA THR A 90 16.33 -13.75 0.78
C THR A 90 16.99 -12.45 0.33
N PRO A 91 17.71 -12.42 -0.80
CA PRO A 91 18.22 -11.19 -1.38
C PRO A 91 17.10 -10.46 -2.13
N ARG A 92 17.08 -9.14 -2.05
CA ARG A 92 16.13 -8.29 -2.77
C ARG A 92 16.85 -7.13 -3.46
N LEU A 93 16.32 -6.74 -4.62
CA LEU A 93 16.79 -5.60 -5.38
C LEU A 93 15.64 -4.65 -5.63
N GLU A 94 15.74 -3.43 -5.13
CA GLU A 94 14.75 -2.38 -5.38
C GLU A 94 15.22 -1.47 -6.51
N ALA A 95 14.34 -1.19 -7.47
CA ALA A 95 14.55 -0.23 -8.54
C ALA A 95 13.24 0.53 -8.82
N SER A 96 13.32 1.59 -9.62
CA SER A 96 12.14 2.24 -10.17
C SER A 96 12.14 2.06 -11.68
N ALA A 97 10.98 1.76 -12.26
CA ALA A 97 10.83 1.53 -13.69
C ALA A 97 9.65 2.29 -14.28
N THR A 98 9.68 2.46 -15.59
CA THR A 98 8.52 2.86 -16.39
C THR A 98 7.95 1.62 -17.06
N ALA A 99 6.66 1.35 -16.85
CA ALA A 99 5.96 0.25 -17.50
C ALA A 99 5.15 0.77 -18.68
N GLU A 100 5.26 0.06 -19.80
CA GLU A 100 4.53 0.31 -21.04
C GLU A 100 3.77 -0.96 -21.42
N THR A 101 2.51 -0.82 -21.79
CA THR A 101 1.72 -1.90 -22.38
C THR A 101 0.92 -1.41 -23.59
N ARG A 102 0.55 -2.35 -24.46
CA ARG A 102 -0.36 -2.11 -25.58
C ARG A 102 -1.56 -3.02 -25.45
N ILE A 103 -2.71 -2.44 -25.10
CA ILE A 103 -3.97 -3.15 -24.93
C ILE A 103 -4.99 -2.50 -25.88
N LEU A 104 -5.73 -3.33 -26.63
CA LEU A 104 -6.76 -2.87 -27.59
C LEU A 104 -6.26 -1.82 -28.61
N GLY A 105 -4.97 -1.86 -28.96
CA GLY A 105 -4.36 -0.92 -29.91
C GLY A 105 -4.01 0.46 -29.32
N GLN A 106 -4.31 0.70 -28.04
CA GLN A 106 -3.90 1.88 -27.30
C GLN A 106 -2.65 1.60 -26.48
N GLN A 107 -1.74 2.59 -26.42
CA GLN A 107 -0.53 2.50 -25.61
C GLN A 107 -0.79 3.17 -24.27
N HIS A 108 -0.57 2.43 -23.19
CA HIS A 108 -0.67 2.94 -21.82
C HIS A 108 0.70 2.86 -21.16
N GLU A 109 1.06 3.93 -20.46
CA GLU A 109 2.34 4.04 -19.77
C GLU A 109 2.13 4.52 -18.35
N LYS A 110 2.96 4.02 -17.44
CA LYS A 110 2.99 4.45 -16.05
C LYS A 110 4.44 4.61 -15.61
N PHE A 111 4.75 5.82 -15.16
CA PHE A 111 6.08 6.22 -14.74
C PHE A 111 6.30 5.96 -13.25
N ASN A 112 7.57 5.78 -12.89
CA ASN A 112 8.05 5.69 -11.50
C ASN A 112 7.37 4.59 -10.67
N ILE A 113 7.27 3.40 -11.25
CA ILE A 113 6.73 2.21 -10.57
C ILE A 113 7.89 1.57 -9.79
N PRO A 114 7.76 1.36 -8.47
CA PRO A 114 8.74 0.57 -7.74
C PRO A 114 8.72 -0.88 -8.23
N VAL A 115 9.88 -1.39 -8.61
CA VAL A 115 10.10 -2.77 -9.03
C VAL A 115 10.98 -3.47 -7.99
N LEU A 116 10.55 -4.66 -7.59
CA LEU A 116 11.27 -5.50 -6.65
C LEU A 116 11.75 -6.77 -7.36
N GLY A 117 13.07 -6.92 -7.46
CA GLY A 117 13.71 -8.17 -7.85
C GLY A 117 13.78 -9.11 -6.65
N VAL A 118 13.24 -10.32 -6.81
CA VAL A 118 13.18 -11.36 -5.79
C VAL A 118 13.80 -12.66 -6.28
N ASP A 119 14.38 -13.45 -5.38
CA ASP A 119 14.70 -14.85 -5.66
C ASP A 119 13.45 -15.71 -5.40
N PRO A 120 12.85 -16.32 -6.44
CA PRO A 120 11.56 -17.02 -6.31
C PRO A 120 11.60 -18.22 -5.37
N ILE A 121 12.77 -18.78 -5.07
CA ILE A 121 12.88 -19.96 -4.20
C ILE A 121 12.94 -19.55 -2.72
N SER A 122 13.82 -18.62 -2.37
CA SER A 122 13.98 -18.18 -0.97
C SER A 122 12.88 -17.21 -0.53
N ASP A 123 12.32 -16.42 -1.44
CA ASP A 123 11.35 -15.37 -1.10
C ASP A 123 10.06 -15.93 -0.48
N ILE A 124 9.59 -17.08 -0.97
CA ILE A 124 8.41 -17.80 -0.45
C ILE A 124 8.58 -18.20 1.02
N ARG A 125 9.83 -18.42 1.48
CA ARG A 125 10.13 -18.77 2.87
C ARG A 125 10.26 -17.56 3.79
N THR A 126 10.34 -16.35 3.22
CA THR A 126 10.59 -15.10 3.96
C THR A 126 9.43 -14.12 3.92
N SER A 127 8.47 -14.29 2.99
CA SER A 127 7.36 -13.37 2.79
C SER A 127 6.12 -14.07 2.29
N THR A 128 4.96 -13.54 2.66
CA THR A 128 3.63 -14.01 2.27
C THR A 128 3.10 -13.35 1.00
N ILE A 129 3.91 -12.53 0.31
CA ILE A 129 3.49 -11.85 -0.93
C ILE A 129 3.00 -12.82 -2.01
N HIS A 130 3.57 -14.03 -2.05
CA HIS A 130 3.18 -15.09 -2.97
C HIS A 130 1.73 -15.59 -2.73
N GLU A 131 1.17 -15.42 -1.53
CA GLU A 131 -0.19 -15.81 -1.18
C GLU A 131 -1.23 -14.78 -1.64
N THR A 132 -0.81 -13.54 -1.91
CA THR A 132 -1.71 -12.46 -2.36
C THR A 132 -1.99 -12.45 -3.86
N VAL A 133 -1.36 -13.35 -4.61
CA VAL A 133 -1.55 -13.44 -6.06
C VAL A 133 -2.94 -13.99 -6.35
N GLY A 134 -3.87 -13.11 -6.76
CA GLY A 134 -5.25 -13.49 -7.09
C GLY A 134 -5.35 -14.24 -8.42
N ASP A 135 -4.73 -13.69 -9.47
CA ASP A 135 -4.73 -14.26 -10.82
C ASP A 135 -3.32 -14.63 -11.27
N GLY A 136 -3.16 -15.85 -11.79
CA GLY A 136 -1.88 -16.36 -12.31
C GLY A 136 -1.06 -17.11 -11.28
N GLN A 137 0.26 -16.98 -11.36
CA GLN A 137 1.23 -17.64 -10.48
C GLN A 137 2.27 -16.62 -10.02
N TYR A 138 2.81 -16.82 -8.82
CA TYR A 138 3.96 -16.05 -8.34
C TYR A 138 5.18 -16.19 -9.27
N VAL A 139 6.13 -15.27 -9.16
CA VAL A 139 7.37 -15.26 -9.94
C VAL A 139 8.06 -16.63 -9.82
N TYR A 140 8.36 -17.27 -10.95
CA TYR A 140 8.92 -18.63 -10.99
C TYR A 140 10.15 -18.76 -11.90
N ALA A 141 10.38 -17.79 -12.78
CA ALA A 141 11.49 -17.81 -13.73
C ALA A 141 12.02 -16.39 -14.00
N ARG A 142 13.22 -16.32 -14.59
CA ARG A 142 13.75 -15.05 -15.14
C ARG A 142 12.76 -14.52 -16.19
N ASN A 143 12.47 -13.23 -16.14
CA ASN A 143 11.49 -12.51 -16.98
C ASN A 143 10.01 -12.84 -16.67
N SER A 144 9.71 -13.47 -15.54
CA SER A 144 8.35 -13.46 -14.99
C SER A 144 8.18 -12.28 -14.04
N ILE A 145 7.02 -11.64 -14.08
CA ILE A 145 6.66 -10.51 -13.22
C ILE A 145 5.28 -10.74 -12.64
N VAL A 146 5.08 -10.24 -11.42
CA VAL A 146 3.75 -10.08 -10.82
C VAL A 146 3.47 -8.59 -10.76
N VAL A 147 2.31 -8.18 -11.26
CA VAL A 147 1.91 -6.77 -11.32
C VAL A 147 0.83 -6.53 -10.27
N GLY A 148 1.01 -5.50 -9.46
CA GLY A 148 0.00 -5.11 -8.47
C GLY A 148 -1.28 -4.60 -9.13
N GLU A 149 -2.42 -4.81 -8.47
CA GLU A 149 -3.76 -4.48 -8.99
C GLU A 149 -3.88 -3.04 -9.48
N SER A 150 -3.34 -2.07 -8.72
CA SER A 150 -3.37 -0.66 -9.07
C SER A 150 -2.59 -0.36 -10.36
N VAL A 151 -1.40 -0.95 -10.50
CA VAL A 151 -0.56 -0.79 -11.69
C VAL A 151 -1.19 -1.50 -12.89
N ALA A 152 -1.77 -2.69 -12.70
CA ALA A 152 -2.46 -3.44 -13.74
C ALA A 152 -3.72 -2.70 -14.25
N SER A 153 -4.46 -2.05 -13.35
CA SER A 153 -5.63 -1.23 -13.67
C SER A 153 -5.23 0.05 -14.43
N ASP A 154 -4.19 0.74 -13.96
CA ASP A 154 -3.67 1.95 -14.62
C ASP A 154 -3.14 1.66 -16.02
N LEU A 155 -2.39 0.57 -16.19
CA LEU A 155 -1.87 0.11 -17.48
C LEU A 155 -2.98 -0.41 -18.41
N GLY A 156 -4.12 -0.85 -17.86
CA GLY A 156 -5.29 -1.28 -18.62
C GLY A 156 -6.27 -0.17 -18.99
N GLY A 157 -5.92 1.10 -18.74
CA GLY A 157 -6.81 2.23 -18.98
C GLY A 157 -8.03 2.28 -18.05
N CYS A 158 -8.06 1.47 -16.99
CA CYS A 158 -9.15 1.40 -16.01
C CYS A 158 -9.05 2.50 -14.94
N SER A 159 -8.01 3.33 -14.99
CA SER A 159 -7.79 4.42 -14.05
C SER A 159 -8.84 5.53 -14.19
N ARG A 160 -9.73 5.64 -13.21
CA ARG A 160 -10.63 6.79 -13.04
C ARG A 160 -9.85 7.99 -12.50
N GLY A 161 -9.08 8.70 -13.33
CA GLY A 161 -8.36 9.86 -12.78
C GLY A 161 -7.44 10.69 -13.67
N GLY A 162 -7.39 10.47 -14.98
CA GLY A 162 -6.51 11.24 -15.85
C GLY A 162 -7.28 12.12 -16.82
N SER A 163 -7.67 13.33 -16.43
CA SER A 163 -7.85 14.39 -17.43
C SER A 163 -6.49 14.64 -18.06
N PHE A 164 -6.21 14.00 -19.19
CA PHE A 164 -5.05 14.29 -20.01
C PHE A 164 -5.21 15.73 -20.50
N MET A 165 -4.54 16.69 -19.84
CA MET A 165 -4.33 18.00 -20.45
C MET A 165 -3.32 17.79 -21.58
N SER A 166 -3.83 17.47 -22.77
CA SER A 166 -3.08 17.58 -24.01
C SER A 166 -2.60 19.02 -24.15
N SER A 167 -1.28 19.24 -24.00
CA SER A 167 -0.65 20.51 -24.31
C SER A 167 -0.64 20.70 -25.83
N GLY A 168 -1.75 21.13 -26.39
CA GLY A 168 -1.87 21.34 -27.82
C GLY A 168 -3.31 21.50 -28.26
N THR A 169 -3.71 22.77 -28.40
CA THR A 169 -4.90 23.28 -29.11
C THR A 169 -6.29 22.91 -28.56
N ASP A 170 -7.01 23.96 -28.17
CA ASP A 170 -8.46 24.08 -27.99
C ASP A 170 -9.08 23.55 -26.66
N PRO A 171 -9.38 24.41 -25.68
CA PRO A 171 -9.97 24.03 -24.39
C PRO A 171 -11.47 23.70 -24.47
N THR A 172 -12.06 23.69 -25.67
CA THR A 172 -13.51 23.49 -25.88
C THR A 172 -13.89 22.09 -26.36
N VAL A 173 -12.90 21.21 -26.57
CA VAL A 173 -13.13 19.80 -26.92
C VAL A 173 -12.83 18.95 -25.70
N THR A 174 -13.81 18.80 -24.80
CA THR A 174 -13.95 17.56 -24.03
C THR A 174 -14.32 16.47 -25.02
N GLY A 175 -13.30 15.95 -25.72
CA GLY A 175 -13.42 14.66 -26.36
C GLY A 175 -13.67 13.68 -25.25
N ASP A 176 -14.90 13.19 -25.16
CA ASP A 176 -15.20 11.92 -24.52
C ASP A 176 -14.34 10.91 -25.28
N ALA A 177 -13.13 10.66 -24.78
CA ALA A 177 -12.37 9.51 -25.21
C ALA A 177 -13.23 8.35 -24.76
N ASP A 178 -14.01 7.85 -25.72
CA ASP A 178 -14.85 6.68 -25.64
C ASP A 178 -14.21 5.75 -24.62
N MET A 179 -14.91 5.53 -23.49
CA MET A 179 -14.52 4.50 -22.52
C MET A 179 -14.75 3.15 -23.21
N GLY A 180 -13.99 2.89 -24.27
CA GLY A 180 -13.80 1.57 -24.83
C GLY A 180 -13.39 0.68 -23.67
N GLU A 181 -13.96 -0.52 -23.66
CA GLU A 181 -13.85 -1.51 -22.58
C GLU A 181 -12.48 -1.45 -21.90
N CYS A 182 -12.45 -0.80 -20.73
CA CYS A 182 -11.23 -0.73 -19.96
C CYS A 182 -10.90 -2.16 -19.52
N GLN A 183 -9.73 -2.66 -19.90
CA GLN A 183 -9.33 -4.03 -19.63
C GLN A 183 -8.03 -3.99 -18.82
N PRO A 184 -8.05 -4.37 -17.53
CA PRO A 184 -6.84 -4.43 -16.72
C PRO A 184 -5.86 -5.44 -17.34
N VAL A 185 -4.56 -5.19 -17.16
CA VAL A 185 -3.51 -6.13 -17.60
C VAL A 185 -3.79 -7.51 -17.01
N ARG A 186 -3.87 -8.54 -17.86
CA ARG A 186 -4.11 -9.93 -17.48
C ARG A 186 -2.86 -10.78 -17.66
N VAL A 187 -2.91 -11.97 -17.06
CA VAL A 187 -1.88 -13.00 -17.27
C VAL A 187 -1.77 -13.32 -18.77
N GLY A 188 -0.56 -13.18 -19.31
CA GLY A 188 -0.27 -13.40 -20.73
C GLY A 188 -0.10 -12.11 -21.55
N ASP A 189 -0.48 -10.95 -21.00
CA ASP A 189 -0.23 -9.67 -21.65
C ASP A 189 1.26 -9.29 -21.61
N SER A 190 1.73 -8.65 -22.68
CA SER A 190 3.13 -8.22 -22.78
C SER A 190 3.30 -6.85 -22.14
N VAL A 191 4.03 -6.81 -21.02
CA VAL A 191 4.44 -5.56 -20.36
C VAL A 191 5.93 -5.34 -20.60
N LYS A 192 6.28 -4.15 -21.08
CA LYS A 192 7.66 -3.72 -21.23
C LYS A 192 8.04 -2.85 -20.03
N LEU A 193 9.10 -3.24 -19.33
CA LEU A 193 9.68 -2.47 -18.23
C LEU A 193 10.96 -1.79 -18.70
N THR A 194 11.09 -0.50 -18.41
CA THR A 194 12.31 0.29 -18.63
C THR A 194 12.81 0.78 -17.28
N ILE A 195 13.92 0.24 -16.80
CA ILE A 195 14.58 0.57 -15.52
C ILE A 195 15.66 1.64 -15.78
#